data_AF-A0A383EA27-F1
#
_entry.id   AF-A0A383EA27-F1
#
_cell.length_a   1.000
_cell.length_b   1.000
_cell.length_c   1.000
_cell.angle_alpha   90.00
_cell.angle_beta   90.00
_cell.angle_gamma   90.00
#
_symmetry.space_group_name_H-M   'P 1'
#
loop_
_entity.id
_entity.type
_entity.pdbx_description
1 polymer ?
#
loop_
_entity_poly.entity_id
_entity_poly.type
_entity_poly.pdbx_seq_one_letter_code
_entity_poly.pdbx_strand_id
1 'polypeptide(L)'
;VAKALHAASQGVGFIYVKGHGIQEATIEAAHASALAFFRHSTLDKSTVTVSPKHRGWLGQGGAVMTDGGKADLKESFIWGAEDADGNT
;
A
#
# COMPACT_ATOMS: atom_id res chain seq x y z
N VAL A 1 -10.97 25.65 1.73
CA VAL A 1 -10.89 24.18 1.89
C VAL A 1 -10.57 23.74 3.33
N ALA A 2 -9.63 24.37 4.04
CA ALA A 2 -9.17 23.95 5.38
C ALA A 2 -10.29 23.68 6.41
N LYS A 3 -11.30 24.56 6.54
CA LYS A 3 -12.44 24.35 7.47
C LYS A 3 -13.22 23.08 7.16
N ALA A 4 -13.44 22.77 5.87
CA ALA A 4 -14.17 21.58 5.46
C ALA A 4 -13.36 20.31 5.71
N LEU A 5 -12.04 20.34 5.49
CA LEU A 5 -11.15 19.22 5.83
C LEU A 5 -11.17 18.96 7.33
N HIS A 6 -11.02 20.00 8.15
CA HIS A 6 -11.05 19.87 9.60
C HIS A 6 -12.39 19.29 10.09
N ALA A 7 -13.52 19.80 9.60
CA ALA A 7 -14.84 19.28 9.95
C ALA A 7 -15.01 17.80 9.54
N ALA A 8 -14.58 17.41 8.33
CA ALA A 8 -14.66 16.04 7.87
C ALA A 8 -13.76 15.09 8.68
N SER A 9 -12.54 15.52 9.03
CA SER A 9 -11.62 14.76 9.89
C SER A 9 -12.14 14.58 11.32
N GLN A 10 -12.92 15.52 11.85
CA GLN A 10 -13.49 15.43 13.19
C GLN A 10 -14.85 14.69 13.23
N GLY A 11 -15.58 14.68 12.11
CA GLY A 11 -16.87 14.02 11.99
C GLY A 11 -16.75 12.58 11.48
N VAL A 12 -16.91 12.40 10.16
CA VAL A 12 -16.93 11.08 9.51
C VAL A 12 -15.54 10.43 9.48
N GLY A 13 -14.46 11.23 9.54
CA GLY A 13 -13.08 10.74 9.47
C GLY A 13 -12.61 10.37 8.06
N PHE A 14 -13.42 10.60 7.03
CA PHE A 14 -13.12 10.29 5.63
C PHE A 14 -13.27 11.52 4.73
N ILE A 15 -12.38 11.63 3.75
CA ILE A 15 -12.33 12.73 2.80
C ILE A 15 -12.09 12.16 1.40
N TYR A 16 -12.93 12.54 0.44
CA TYR A 16 -12.72 12.23 -0.97
C TYR A 16 -12.25 13.49 -1.71
N VAL A 17 -11.08 13.42 -2.35
CA VAL A 17 -10.50 14.55 -3.08
C VAL A 17 -10.68 14.33 -4.59
N LYS A 18 -11.34 15.29 -5.25
CA LYS A 18 -11.43 15.37 -6.71
C LYS A 18 -10.60 16.54 -7.21
N GLY A 19 -10.14 16.46 -8.47
CA GLY A 19 -9.32 17.52 -9.07
C GLY A 19 -7.93 17.63 -8.45
N HIS A 20 -7.36 16.50 -8.00
CA HIS A 20 -6.03 16.44 -7.38
C HIS A 20 -4.87 16.66 -8.36
N GLY A 21 -5.13 16.72 -9.68
CA GLY A 21 -4.11 17.01 -10.70
C GLY A 21 -3.13 15.86 -11.00
N ILE A 22 -3.35 14.67 -10.43
CA ILE A 22 -2.59 13.47 -10.81
C ILE A 22 -3.14 13.00 -12.15
N GLN A 23 -2.24 12.71 -13.09
CA GLN A 23 -2.61 12.25 -14.41
C GLN A 23 -3.26 10.86 -14.34
N GLU A 24 -4.35 10.64 -15.07
CA GLU A 24 -5.06 9.36 -15.08
C GLU A 24 -4.13 8.21 -15.48
N ALA A 25 -3.28 8.43 -16.50
CA ALA A 25 -2.30 7.46 -16.95
C ALA A 25 -1.33 7.00 -15.83
N THR A 26 -1.02 7.87 -14.85
CA THR A 26 -0.19 7.50 -13.70
C THR A 26 -0.93 6.55 -12.77
N ILE A 27 -2.23 6.79 -12.53
CA ILE A 27 -3.08 5.94 -11.69
C ILE A 27 -3.26 4.57 -12.35
N GLU A 28 -3.57 4.56 -13.65
CA GLU A 28 -3.74 3.33 -14.45
C GLU A 28 -2.44 2.51 -14.48
N ALA A 29 -1.30 3.14 -14.72
CA ALA A 29 0.00 2.47 -14.76
C ALA A 29 0.38 1.85 -13.40
N ALA A 30 0.13 2.56 -12.30
CA ALA A 30 0.39 2.05 -10.95
C ALA A 30 -0.49 0.83 -10.64
N HIS A 31 -1.78 0.89 -10.97
CA HIS A 31 -2.71 -0.23 -10.79
C HIS A 31 -2.33 -1.43 -11.66
N ALA A 32 -2.02 -1.21 -12.94
CA ALA A 32 -1.61 -2.27 -13.86
C ALA A 32 -0.32 -2.96 -13.40
N SER A 33 0.66 -2.18 -12.90
CA SER A 33 1.93 -2.70 -12.36
C SER A 33 1.70 -3.55 -11.11
N ALA A 34 0.85 -3.09 -10.19
CA ALA A 34 0.49 -3.86 -9.00
C ALA A 34 -0.19 -5.19 -9.38
N LEU A 35 -1.16 -5.16 -10.30
CA LEU A 35 -1.84 -6.37 -10.76
C LEU A 35 -0.89 -7.33 -11.47
N ALA A 36 0.03 -6.83 -12.30
CA ALA A 36 1.05 -7.65 -12.94
C ALA A 36 1.90 -8.38 -11.88
N PHE A 37 2.39 -7.65 -10.87
CA PHE A 37 3.13 -8.23 -9.75
C PHE A 37 2.34 -9.30 -9.00
N PHE A 38 1.12 -9.00 -8.53
CA PHE A 38 0.36 -9.92 -7.69
C PHE A 38 -0.14 -11.18 -8.42
N ARG A 39 -0.21 -11.15 -9.76
CA ARG A 39 -0.53 -12.31 -10.60
C ARG A 39 0.62 -13.31 -10.76
N HIS A 40 1.84 -12.95 -10.36
CA HIS A 40 2.94 -13.90 -10.34
C HIS A 40 2.72 -15.02 -9.31
N SER A 41 3.44 -16.12 -9.50
CA SER A 41 3.41 -17.24 -8.56
C SER A 41 3.89 -16.81 -7.18
N THR A 42 3.42 -17.50 -6.13
CA THR A 42 3.92 -17.30 -4.77
C THR A 42 5.44 -17.46 -4.69
N LEU A 43 6.00 -18.40 -5.47
CA LEU A 43 7.45 -18.61 -5.53
C LEU A 43 8.17 -17.35 -6.02
N ASP A 44 7.71 -16.78 -7.13
CA ASP A 44 8.32 -15.55 -7.68
C ASP A 44 8.16 -14.37 -6.73
N LYS A 45 6.97 -14.17 -6.17
CA LYS A 45 6.71 -13.06 -5.22
C LYS A 45 7.56 -13.20 -3.95
N SER A 46 7.82 -14.43 -3.49
CA SER A 46 8.62 -14.69 -2.30
C SER A 46 10.09 -14.26 -2.41
N THR A 47 10.60 -14.07 -3.63
CA THR A 47 11.97 -13.58 -3.87
C THR A 47 12.20 -12.16 -3.37
N VAL A 48 11.13 -11.38 -3.16
CA VAL A 48 11.16 -10.00 -2.68
C VAL A 48 10.36 -9.82 -1.38
N THR A 49 10.41 -10.83 -0.49
CA THR A 49 9.72 -10.79 0.82
C THR A 49 10.15 -9.58 1.65
N VAL A 50 9.23 -9.11 2.51
CA VAL A 50 9.45 -7.96 3.39
C VAL A 50 10.80 -8.01 4.12
N SER A 51 11.57 -6.94 3.98
CA SER A 51 12.89 -6.76 4.60
C SER A 51 12.78 -6.19 6.03
N PRO A 52 13.89 -6.16 6.80
CA PRO A 52 13.92 -5.47 8.09
C PRO A 52 13.58 -3.97 8.04
N LYS A 53 13.73 -3.32 6.87
CA LYS A 53 13.28 -1.93 6.65
C LYS A 53 11.77 -1.81 6.35
N HIS A 54 11.04 -2.92 6.46
CA HIS A 54 9.61 -3.02 6.16
C HIS A 54 9.29 -2.64 4.71
N ARG A 55 10.01 -3.28 3.77
CA ARG A 55 9.88 -3.09 2.31
C ARG A 55 9.81 -4.42 1.60
N GLY A 56 8.94 -4.55 0.62
CA GLY A 56 8.76 -5.78 -0.16
C GLY A 56 7.41 -6.45 0.08
N TRP A 57 7.29 -7.69 -0.36
CA TRP A 57 6.06 -8.46 -0.39
C TRP A 57 5.75 -9.12 0.96
N LEU A 58 4.50 -8.99 1.38
CA LEU A 58 3.90 -9.66 2.52
C LEU A 58 2.77 -10.55 2.01
N GLY A 59 2.95 -11.86 2.13
CA GLY A 59 1.97 -12.84 1.69
C GLY A 59 0.69 -12.83 2.55
N GLN A 60 -0.32 -13.59 2.09
CA GLN A 60 -1.56 -13.79 2.84
C GLN A 60 -1.28 -14.36 4.23
N GLY A 61 -2.00 -13.88 5.23
CA GLY A 61 -1.78 -14.23 6.62
C GLY A 61 -0.58 -13.53 7.28
N GLY A 62 0.17 -12.72 6.54
CA GLY A 62 1.36 -12.02 7.05
C GLY A 62 1.08 -10.82 7.95
N ALA A 63 -0.18 -10.37 8.05
CA ALA A 63 -0.58 -9.26 8.90
C ALA A 63 -1.61 -9.72 9.94
N VAL A 64 -1.32 -9.45 11.22
CA VAL A 64 -2.22 -9.70 12.36
C VAL A 64 -2.30 -8.40 13.17
N MET A 65 -3.51 -7.87 13.35
CA MET A 65 -3.72 -6.54 13.95
C MET A 65 -3.63 -6.53 15.48
N THR A 66 -3.89 -7.67 16.12
CA THR A 66 -3.93 -7.81 17.59
C THR A 66 -3.48 -9.20 17.98
N ASP A 67 -2.82 -9.34 19.12
CA ASP A 67 -2.41 -10.65 19.65
C ASP A 67 -3.61 -11.61 19.75
N GLY A 68 -3.48 -12.80 19.18
CA GLY A 68 -4.56 -13.79 19.10
C GLY A 68 -5.67 -13.47 18.07
N GLY A 69 -5.53 -12.40 17.29
CA GLY A 69 -6.42 -12.05 16.20
C GLY A 69 -6.29 -12.97 14.98
N LYS A 70 -7.31 -12.99 14.12
CA LYS A 70 -7.22 -13.66 12.83
C LYS A 70 -6.31 -12.87 11.90
N ALA A 71 -5.52 -13.59 11.11
CA ALA A 71 -4.67 -12.96 10.12
C ALA A 71 -5.48 -12.46 8.92
N ASP A 72 -5.00 -11.39 8.31
CA ASP A 72 -5.57 -10.84 7.09
C ASP A 72 -5.40 -11.81 5.91
N LEU A 73 -6.46 -11.98 5.11
CA LEU A 73 -6.42 -12.79 3.89
C LEU A 73 -5.87 -12.03 2.67
N LYS A 74 -5.44 -10.78 2.85
CA LYS A 74 -4.80 -9.99 1.80
C LYS A 74 -3.31 -10.28 1.73
N GLU A 75 -2.75 -10.16 0.53
CA GLU A 75 -1.32 -9.91 0.35
C GLU A 75 -1.08 -8.40 0.20
N SER A 76 0.17 -7.96 0.35
CA SER A 76 0.55 -6.56 0.24
C SER A 76 1.98 -6.42 -0.29
N PHE A 77 2.27 -5.30 -0.94
CA PHE A 77 3.63 -4.89 -1.26
C PHE A 77 3.89 -3.56 -0.59
N ILE A 78 4.91 -3.50 0.26
CA ILE A 78 5.22 -2.33 1.09
C ILE A 78 6.35 -1.57 0.41
N TRP A 79 6.06 -0.32 0.05
CA TRP A 79 6.98 0.59 -0.63
C TRP A 79 7.13 1.88 0.19
N GLY A 80 8.29 2.51 0.14
CA GLY A 80 8.50 3.85 0.67
C GLY A 80 9.61 4.58 -0.10
N ALA A 81 9.81 5.87 0.19
CA ALA A 81 10.92 6.62 -0.37
C ALA A 81 12.25 6.02 0.10
N GLU A 82 13.19 5.90 -0.81
CA GLU A 82 14.53 5.38 -0.59
C GLU A 82 15.53 6.24 -1.38
N ASP A 83 16.75 6.40 -0.84
CA ASP A 83 17.87 6.94 -1.62
C ASP A 83 18.38 5.90 -2.64
N ALA A 84 19.39 6.29 -3.43
CA ALA A 84 19.97 5.41 -4.44
C ALA A 84 20.61 4.13 -3.86
N ASP A 85 20.93 4.14 -2.56
CA ASP A 85 21.54 3.03 -1.83
C ASP A 85 20.49 2.18 -1.08
N GLY A 86 19.19 2.50 -1.24
CA GLY A 86 18.09 1.79 -0.59
C GLY A 86 17.90 2.14 0.89
N ASN A 87 18.38 3.30 1.34
CA ASN A 87 18.14 3.81 2.69
C ASN A 87 16.86 4.65 2.74
N THR A 88 16.09 4.45 3.81
CA THR A 88 14.82 5.11 4.08
C THR A 88 14.98 6.30 5.01
#